data_AF-A0A955I398-F1
#
_entry.id   AF-A0A955I398-F1
#
_cell.length_a   1.000
_cell.length_b   1.000
_cell.length_c   1.000
_cell.angle_alpha   90.00
_cell.angle_beta   90.00
_cell.angle_gamma   90.00
#
_symmetry.space_group_name_H-M   'P 1'
#
loop_
_entity.id
_entity.type
_entity.pdbx_description
1 polymer ?
#
loop_
_entity_poly.entity_id
_entity_poly.type
_entity_poly.pdbx_seq_one_letter_code
_entity_poly.pdbx_strand_id
1 'polypeptide(L)'
;NHDEKEIWIRWLFRFEDRYSDFINQRTYATTDDGKRTWWYTHRNVRKAFRHLRNSLDNMFLYLDHPGLSKDTNGLEAEFTYLKERIGKHRGLNRERKMNLVHWYFHFKSQETKTP
;
A
#
# COMPACT_ATOMS: atom_id res chain seq x y z
N ASN A 1 17.28 10.94 -5.40
CA ASN A 1 18.63 10.41 -5.06
C ASN A 1 18.72 10.19 -3.54
N HIS A 2 19.85 9.75 -2.99
CA HIS A 2 19.97 9.50 -1.54
C HIS A 2 19.83 10.76 -0.68
N ASP A 3 20.34 11.90 -1.14
CA ASP A 3 20.23 13.16 -0.41
C ASP A 3 18.76 13.61 -0.26
N GLU A 4 17.99 13.51 -1.34
CA GLU A 4 16.55 13.79 -1.33
C GLU A 4 15.79 12.83 -0.41
N LYS A 5 16.16 11.55 -0.38
CA LYS A 5 15.60 10.55 0.56
C LYS A 5 15.81 10.99 2.01
N GLU A 6 17.04 11.36 2.36
CA GLU A 6 17.37 11.80 3.73
C GLU A 6 16.63 13.07 4.13
N ILE A 7 16.55 14.05 3.21
CA ILE A 7 15.78 15.27 3.42
C ILE A 7 14.32 14.91 3.66
N TRP A 8 13.70 14.09 2.80
CA TRP A 8 12.30 13.70 2.92
C TRP A 8 12.00 12.99 4.25
N ILE A 9 12.85 12.06 4.67
CA ILE A 9 12.71 11.35 5.95
C ILE A 9 12.72 12.35 7.12
N ARG A 10 13.67 13.30 7.12
CA ARG A 10 13.74 14.35 8.15
C ARG A 10 12.47 15.20 8.20
N TRP A 11 11.90 15.54 7.03
CA TRP A 11 10.62 16.27 6.98
C TRP A 11 9.47 15.46 7.57
N LEU A 12 9.39 14.16 7.31
CA LEU A 12 8.35 13.30 7.87
C LEU A 12 8.44 13.26 9.41
N PHE A 13 9.65 13.13 9.96
CA PHE A 13 9.87 13.16 11.41
C PHE A 13 9.53 14.53 12.03
N ARG A 14 9.91 15.63 11.38
CA ARG A 14 9.54 16.98 11.83
C ARG A 14 8.03 17.20 11.81
N PHE A 15 7.34 16.63 10.82
CA PHE A 15 5.89 16.66 10.78
C PHE A 15 5.29 15.88 11.95
N GLU A 16 5.80 14.69 12.26
CA GLU A 16 5.36 13.88 13.41
C GLU A 16 5.50 14.66 14.73
N ASP A 17 6.66 15.27 14.94
CA ASP A 17 6.96 16.04 16.13
C ASP A 17 6.02 17.24 16.28
N ARG A 18 5.91 18.06 15.22
CA ARG A 18 5.08 19.27 15.21
C ARG A 18 3.60 18.99 15.38
N TYR A 19 3.09 17.91 14.79
CA TYR A 19 1.67 17.61 14.73
C TYR A 19 1.26 16.41 15.57
N SER A 20 2.12 15.95 16.50
CA SER A 20 1.88 14.78 17.35
C SER A 20 0.54 14.88 18.08
N ASP A 21 0.25 16.01 18.72
CA ASP A 21 -0.99 16.22 19.45
C ASP A 21 -2.22 16.15 18.53
N PHE A 22 -2.12 16.74 17.34
CA PHE A 22 -3.17 16.71 16.33
C PHE A 22 -3.43 15.28 15.84
N ILE A 23 -2.40 14.54 15.41
CA ILE A 23 -2.58 13.17 14.89
C ILE A 23 -2.99 12.17 15.98
N ASN A 24 -2.70 12.46 17.25
CA ASN A 24 -3.06 11.65 18.41
C ASN A 24 -4.36 12.08 19.09
N GLN A 25 -4.95 13.21 18.69
CA GLN A 25 -6.20 13.72 19.26
C GLN A 25 -7.31 12.66 19.25
N ARG A 26 -8.02 12.55 20.36
CA ARG A 26 -9.13 11.61 20.54
C ARG A 26 -10.44 12.35 20.79
N THR A 27 -11.49 11.87 20.15
CA THR A 27 -12.88 12.25 20.44
C THR A 27 -13.49 11.14 21.29
N TYR A 28 -14.20 11.53 22.35
CA TYR A 28 -14.84 10.62 23.28
C TYR A 28 -16.37 10.71 23.13
N ALA A 29 -17.05 9.58 23.28
CA ALA A 29 -18.50 9.52 23.32
C ALA A 29 -18.97 8.52 24.37
N THR A 30 -20.19 8.69 24.85
CA THR A 30 -20.86 7.70 25.70
C THR A 30 -21.99 7.11 24.88
N THR A 31 -22.02 5.78 24.78
CA THR A 31 -23.10 5.06 24.11
C THR A 31 -24.35 5.02 24.97
N ASP A 32 -25.49 4.68 24.37
CA ASP A 32 -26.78 4.65 25.07
C ASP A 32 -26.81 3.64 26.24
N ASP A 33 -25.98 2.60 26.21
CA ASP A 33 -25.78 1.64 27.30
C ASP A 33 -24.79 2.11 28.39
N GLY A 34 -24.40 3.40 28.36
CA GLY A 34 -23.53 4.03 29.35
C GLY A 34 -22.04 3.72 29.17
N LYS A 35 -21.63 2.98 28.14
CA LYS A 35 -20.21 2.67 27.90
C LYS A 35 -19.48 3.86 27.30
N ARG A 36 -18.29 4.14 27.82
CA ARG A 36 -17.39 5.15 27.26
C ARG A 36 -16.64 4.57 26.06
N THR A 37 -16.72 5.24 24.93
CA THR A 37 -15.99 4.90 23.70
C THR A 37 -15.17 6.10 23.25
N TRP A 38 -14.17 5.84 22.41
CA TRP A 38 -13.34 6.90 21.83
C TRP A 38 -12.85 6.51 20.45
N TRP A 39 -12.46 7.51 19.67
CA TRP A 39 -11.75 7.32 18.42
C TRP A 39 -10.75 8.45 18.18
N TYR A 40 -9.75 8.20 17.34
CA TYR A 40 -8.88 9.29 16.86
C TYR A 40 -9.71 10.28 16.05
N THR A 41 -9.62 11.57 16.37
CA THR A 41 -10.38 12.62 15.70
C THR A 41 -10.01 12.68 14.22
N HIS A 42 -8.72 12.62 13.90
CA HIS A 42 -8.19 12.72 12.53
C HIS A 42 -7.79 11.35 11.95
N ARG A 43 -8.76 10.42 11.89
CA ARG A 43 -8.50 9.01 11.52
C ARG A 43 -7.72 8.85 10.21
N ASN A 44 -8.12 9.57 9.16
CA ASN A 44 -7.52 9.44 7.83
C ASN A 44 -6.09 9.99 7.79
N VAL A 45 -5.86 11.16 8.38
CA VAL A 45 -4.53 11.76 8.47
C VAL A 45 -3.59 10.85 9.26
N ARG A 46 -4.03 10.36 10.42
CA ARG A 46 -3.27 9.41 11.24
C ARG A 46 -2.96 8.13 10.47
N LYS A 47 -3.93 7.58 9.75
CA LYS A 47 -3.76 6.35 8.96
C LYS A 47 -2.74 6.55 7.84
N ALA A 48 -2.83 7.65 7.08
CA ALA A 48 -1.88 7.99 6.03
C ALA A 48 -0.47 8.18 6.60
N PHE A 49 -0.33 8.96 7.67
CA PHE A 49 0.95 9.18 8.34
C PHE A 49 1.58 7.86 8.83
N ARG A 50 0.81 7.02 9.53
CA ARG A 50 1.29 5.70 9.98
C ARG A 50 1.67 4.78 8.84
N HIS A 51 0.95 4.84 7.72
CA HIS A 51 1.29 4.05 6.55
C HIS A 51 2.66 4.45 6.01
N LEU A 52 2.90 5.76 5.82
CA LEU A 52 4.21 6.28 5.41
C LEU A 52 5.32 5.91 6.39
N ARG A 53 5.06 6.08 7.69
CA ARG A 53 6.02 5.79 8.77
C ARG A 53 6.43 4.33 8.78
N ASN A 54 5.47 3.42 8.66
CA ASN A 54 5.71 1.99 8.67
C ASN A 54 6.32 1.48 7.36
N SER A 55 6.15 2.20 6.25
CA SER A 55 6.72 1.81 4.95
C SER A 55 8.16 2.28 4.74
N LEU A 56 8.72 3.12 5.62
CA LEU A 56 10.01 3.80 5.42
C LEU A 56 11.15 2.87 5.01
N ASP A 57 11.26 1.70 5.65
CA ASP A 57 12.32 0.73 5.40
C ASP A 57 12.34 0.28 3.93
N ASN A 58 11.16 0.20 3.30
CA ASN A 58 11.01 -0.33 1.95
C ASN A 58 10.68 0.74 0.90
N MET A 59 10.36 1.97 1.33
CA MET A 59 9.78 3.00 0.46
C MET A 59 10.74 3.48 -0.65
N PHE A 60 12.04 3.40 -0.40
CA PHE A 60 13.09 3.91 -1.27
C PHE A 60 14.05 2.82 -1.80
N LEU A 61 13.66 1.54 -1.72
CA LEU A 61 14.50 0.41 -2.14
C LEU A 61 14.99 0.51 -3.60
N TYR A 62 14.24 1.17 -4.47
CA TYR A 62 14.62 1.38 -5.87
C TYR A 62 15.90 2.22 -6.04
N LEU A 63 16.31 3.00 -5.03
CA LEU A 63 17.58 3.73 -5.06
C LEU A 63 18.77 2.78 -4.97
N ASP A 64 18.64 1.70 -4.19
CA ASP A 64 19.68 0.71 -3.95
C ASP A 64 19.62 -0.48 -4.93
N HIS A 65 18.50 -0.64 -5.63
CA HIS A 65 18.24 -1.75 -6.55
C HIS A 65 17.79 -1.24 -7.93
N PRO A 66 18.72 -1.04 -8.89
CA PRO A 66 18.42 -0.48 -10.21
C PRO A 66 17.41 -1.29 -11.06
N GLY A 67 17.20 -2.56 -10.73
CA GLY A 67 16.18 -3.41 -11.37
C GLY A 67 14.77 -3.22 -10.82
N LEU A 68 14.58 -2.45 -9.74
CA LEU A 68 13.27 -2.13 -9.20
C LEU A 68 12.78 -0.80 -9.77
N SER A 69 11.53 -0.77 -10.22
CA SER A 69 10.87 0.50 -10.56
C SER A 69 10.68 1.35 -9.30
N LYS A 70 10.72 2.68 -9.48
CA LYS A 70 10.42 3.65 -8.43
C LYS A 70 8.96 3.63 -7.97
N ASP A 71 8.08 3.08 -8.79
CA ASP A 71 6.64 3.04 -8.58
C ASP A 71 6.05 1.68 -8.96
N THR A 72 4.80 1.46 -8.54
CA THR A 72 4.07 0.20 -8.76
C THR A 72 3.26 0.20 -10.05
N ASN A 73 3.46 1.18 -10.95
CA ASN A 73 2.63 1.34 -12.15
C ASN A 73 2.60 0.08 -13.02
N GLY A 74 3.76 -0.56 -13.21
CA GLY A 74 3.85 -1.82 -13.95
C GLY A 74 3.05 -2.95 -13.29
N LEU A 75 3.14 -3.08 -11.96
CA LEU A 75 2.37 -4.08 -11.22
C LEU A 75 0.86 -3.79 -11.28
N GLU A 76 0.45 -2.54 -11.17
CA GLU A 76 -0.96 -2.13 -11.23
C GLU A 76 -1.56 -2.38 -12.62
N ALA A 77 -0.81 -2.10 -13.68
CA ALA A 77 -1.21 -2.41 -15.06
C ALA A 77 -1.41 -3.93 -15.24
N GLU A 78 -0.43 -4.74 -14.81
CA GLU A 78 -0.54 -6.20 -14.91
C GLU A 78 -1.70 -6.77 -14.08
N PHE A 79 -1.90 -6.28 -12.85
CA PHE A 79 -3.04 -6.71 -12.04
C PHE A 79 -4.39 -6.25 -12.62
N THR A 80 -4.42 -5.14 -13.35
CA THR A 80 -5.62 -4.71 -14.08
C THR A 80 -5.95 -5.71 -15.18
N TYR A 81 -4.98 -6.11 -16.01
CA TYR A 81 -5.18 -7.14 -17.03
C TYR A 81 -5.59 -8.49 -16.44
N LEU A 82 -4.98 -8.89 -15.32
CA LEU A 82 -5.36 -10.13 -14.63
C LEU A 82 -6.81 -10.07 -14.12
N LYS A 83 -7.21 -8.97 -13.48
CA LYS A 83 -8.57 -8.77 -12.98
C LYS A 83 -9.59 -8.79 -14.11
N GLU A 84 -9.29 -8.21 -15.26
CA GLU A 84 -10.15 -8.27 -16.44
C GLU A 84 -10.34 -9.71 -16.93
N ARG A 85 -9.26 -10.50 -17.01
CA ARG A 85 -9.35 -11.93 -17.40
C ARG A 85 -10.19 -12.73 -16.42
N ILE A 86 -9.95 -12.60 -15.11
CA ILE A 86 -10.79 -13.23 -14.08
C ILE A 86 -12.25 -12.74 -14.20
N GLY A 87 -12.42 -11.45 -14.47
CA GLY A 87 -13.70 -10.78 -14.64
C GLY A 87 -14.50 -11.23 -15.88
N LYS A 88 -13.85 -11.76 -16.92
CA LYS A 88 -14.51 -12.44 -18.04
C LYS A 88 -15.03 -13.83 -17.66
N HIS A 89 -14.46 -14.43 -16.61
CA HIS A 89 -14.79 -15.79 -16.15
C HIS A 89 -15.40 -15.79 -14.74
N ARG A 90 -16.35 -14.87 -14.45
CA ARG A 90 -16.94 -14.71 -13.11
C ARG A 90 -17.60 -15.97 -12.56
N GLY A 91 -18.16 -16.81 -13.45
CA GLY A 91 -18.82 -18.07 -13.11
C GLY A 91 -17.89 -19.21 -12.70
N LEU A 92 -16.56 -19.02 -12.77
CA LEU A 92 -15.62 -20.00 -12.25
C LEU A 92 -15.69 -20.08 -10.72
N ASN A 93 -15.65 -21.30 -10.21
CA ASN A 93 -15.43 -21.55 -8.78
C ASN A 93 -14.03 -21.08 -8.37
N ARG A 94 -13.78 -21.02 -7.05
CA ARG A 94 -12.52 -20.50 -6.49
C ARG A 94 -11.29 -21.25 -7.00
N GLU A 95 -11.36 -22.58 -7.06
CA GLU A 95 -10.25 -23.44 -7.49
C GLU A 95 -9.87 -23.16 -8.96
N ARG A 96 -10.85 -23.08 -9.85
CA ARG A 96 -10.61 -22.76 -11.27
C ARG A 96 -10.09 -21.34 -11.46
N LYS A 97 -10.51 -20.37 -10.64
CA LYS A 97 -9.94 -19.01 -10.64
C LYS A 97 -8.48 -19.02 -10.20
N MET A 98 -8.12 -19.82 -9.21
CA MET A 98 -6.74 -19.98 -8.76
C MET A 98 -5.88 -20.61 -9.86
N ASN A 99 -6.37 -21.66 -10.51
CA ASN A 99 -5.69 -22.27 -11.66
C ASN A 99 -5.51 -21.27 -12.82
N LEU A 100 -6.51 -20.43 -13.10
CA LEU A 100 -6.40 -19.36 -14.09
C LEU A 100 -5.26 -18.38 -13.74
N VAL A 101 -5.17 -17.95 -12.47
CA VAL A 101 -4.08 -17.08 -12.00
C VAL A 101 -2.71 -17.77 -12.15
N HIS A 102 -2.60 -19.04 -11.78
CA HIS A 102 -1.36 -19.81 -11.96
C HIS A 102 -0.93 -19.90 -13.42
N TRP A 103 -1.86 -20.26 -14.31
CA TRP A 103 -1.60 -20.32 -15.75
C TRP A 103 -1.23 -18.95 -16.31
N TYR A 104 -1.91 -17.89 -15.88
CA TYR A 104 -1.60 -16.52 -16.30
C TYR A 104 -0.15 -16.16 -15.98
N PHE A 105 0.30 -16.37 -14.73
CA PHE A 105 1.68 -16.08 -14.34
C PHE A 105 2.69 -17.02 -15.02
N HIS A 106 2.32 -18.29 -15.24
CA HIS A 106 3.16 -19.24 -15.98
C HIS A 106 3.46 -18.74 -17.39
N PHE A 107 2.44 -18.38 -18.17
CA PHE A 107 2.63 -17.86 -19.53
C PHE A 107 3.35 -16.52 -19.54
N LYS A 108 3.03 -15.62 -18.61
CA LYS A 108 3.76 -14.33 -18.46
C LYS A 108 5.25 -14.50 -18.18
N SER A 109 5.62 -15.49 -17.37
CA SER A 109 7.04 -15.76 -17.07
C SER A 109 7.83 -16.35 -18.25
N GLN A 110 7.14 -16.81 -19.30
CA GLN A 110 7.77 -17.32 -20.52
C GLN A 110 7.96 -16.22 -21.57
N GLU A 111 7.03 -15.25 -21.65
CA GLU A 111 7.12 -14.09 -22.56
C GLU A 111 8.39 -13.25 -22.30
N THR A 112 8.80 -13.13 -21.03
CA THR A 112 9.98 -12.34 -20.60
C THR A 112 11.33 -13.01 -20.87
N LYS A 113 11.37 -14.23 -21.42
CA LYS A 113 12.60 -14.97 -21.73
C LYS A 113 13.09 -14.80 -23.17
N THR A 114 12.44 -13.96 -23.96
CA THR A 114 12.86 -13.69 -25.34
C THR A 114 13.78 -12.45 -25.35
N PRO A 115 15.04 -12.57 -25.81
CA PRO A 115 15.98 -11.44 -25.89
C PRO A 115 15.52 -10.36 -26.88
#